data_AF-A0A0A9YN14-F1
#
_entry.id   AF-A0A0A9YN14-F1
#
_cell.length_a   1.000
_cell.length_b   1.000
_cell.length_c   1.000
_cell.angle_alpha   90.00
_cell.angle_beta   90.00
_cell.angle_gamma   90.00
#
_symmetry.space_group_name_H-M   'P 1'
#
loop_
_entity.id
_entity.type
_entity.pdbx_description
1 polymer ?
#
loop_
_entity_poly.entity_id
_entity_poly.type
_entity_poly.pdbx_seq_one_letter_code
_entity_poly.pdbx_strand_id
1 'polypeptide(L)'
;IPKGMVRLQCCFKNCKLEADFIVVTDNCNPILGLSTSQDLGIIVLVNETRIVSKEKFLSEHANIFNGLGCFPDECNIELKSGTIPKCCPARRVPLKLRDRLK
;
A
#
# COMPACT_ATOMS: atom_id res chain seq x y z
N ILE A 1 -5.49 16.90 -27.82
CA ILE A 1 -6.11 18.27 -27.73
C ILE A 1 -7.49 18.12 -27.07
N PRO A 2 -7.83 18.93 -26.04
CA PRO A 2 -9.16 18.88 -25.40
C PRO A 2 -10.26 19.21 -26.42
N LYS A 3 -11.31 18.39 -26.45
CA LYS A 3 -12.46 18.50 -27.35
C LYS A 3 -13.68 19.13 -26.70
N GLY A 4 -13.74 19.13 -25.36
CA GLY A 4 -14.83 19.69 -24.61
C GLY A 4 -14.79 19.22 -23.16
N MET A 5 -15.89 19.47 -22.45
CA MET A 5 -16.08 19.03 -21.08
C MET A 5 -17.43 18.33 -20.96
N VAL A 6 -17.49 17.28 -20.14
CA VAL A 6 -18.72 16.55 -19.83
C VAL A 6 -18.84 16.39 -18.33
N ARG A 7 -20.05 16.55 -17.80
CA ARG A 7 -20.34 16.29 -16.39
C ARG A 7 -20.86 14.87 -16.25
N LEU A 8 -20.20 14.08 -15.40
CA LEU A 8 -20.53 12.67 -15.17
C LEU A 8 -20.75 12.42 -13.68
N GLN A 9 -21.68 11.53 -13.36
CA GLN A 9 -21.87 11.06 -11.99
C GLN A 9 -20.82 10.00 -11.65
N CYS A 10 -19.98 10.31 -10.68
CA CYS A 10 -19.01 9.39 -10.10
C CYS A 10 -19.57 8.77 -8.83
N CYS A 11 -19.34 7.47 -8.65
CA CYS A 11 -19.75 6.72 -7.46
C CYS A 11 -18.56 5.97 -6.87
N PHE A 12 -18.31 6.12 -5.57
CA PHE A 12 -17.34 5.32 -4.83
C PHE A 12 -17.89 4.98 -3.46
N LYS A 13 -17.95 3.67 -3.14
CA LYS A 13 -18.63 3.15 -1.94
C LYS A 13 -20.06 3.72 -1.85
N ASN A 14 -20.38 4.45 -0.79
CA ASN A 14 -21.69 5.05 -0.55
C ASN A 14 -21.76 6.55 -0.93
N CYS A 15 -20.70 7.11 -1.53
CA CYS A 15 -20.65 8.49 -1.98
C CYS A 15 -20.94 8.60 -3.48
N LYS A 16 -21.80 9.55 -3.84
CA LYS A 16 -22.12 9.94 -5.23
C LYS A 16 -21.86 11.43 -5.40
N LEU A 17 -21.16 11.78 -6.47
CA LEU A 17 -20.76 13.16 -6.78
C LEU A 17 -20.82 13.37 -8.29
N GLU A 18 -21.21 14.56 -8.73
CA GLU A 18 -21.00 14.96 -10.13
C GLU A 18 -19.61 15.59 -10.30
N ALA A 19 -18.87 15.14 -11.31
CA ALA A 19 -17.54 15.64 -11.62
C ALA A 19 -17.43 16.01 -13.10
N ASP A 20 -16.65 17.04 -13.37
CA ASP A 20 -16.40 17.55 -14.71
C ASP A 20 -15.16 16.88 -15.31
N PHE A 21 -15.31 16.26 -16.49
CA PHE A 21 -14.25 15.57 -17.22
C PHE A 21 -13.92 16.30 -18.51
N ILE A 22 -12.62 16.49 -18.77
CA ILE A 22 -12.13 17.00 -20.05
C ILE A 22 -12.13 15.84 -21.05
N VAL A 23 -12.86 16.01 -22.14
CA VAL A 23 -12.90 15.02 -23.22
C VAL A 23 -11.67 15.21 -24.11
N VAL A 24 -10.89 14.16 -24.30
CA VAL A 24 -9.73 14.13 -25.20
C VAL A 24 -9.94 13.11 -26.31
N THR A 25 -9.16 13.26 -27.38
CA THR A 25 -9.25 12.38 -28.57
C THR A 25 -8.45 11.11 -28.41
N ASP A 26 -7.38 11.17 -27.61
CA ASP A 26 -6.49 10.05 -27.36
C ASP A 26 -7.14 9.04 -26.41
N ASN A 27 -6.88 7.75 -26.63
CA ASN A 27 -7.34 6.71 -25.73
C ASN A 27 -6.46 6.69 -24.48
N CYS A 28 -6.95 7.31 -23.40
CA CYS A 28 -6.24 7.41 -22.12
C CYS A 28 -7.11 6.95 -20.95
N ASN A 29 -6.46 6.55 -19.87
CA ASN A 29 -7.17 6.24 -18.62
C ASN A 29 -7.70 7.54 -18.01
N PRO A 30 -9.01 7.62 -17.69
CA PRO A 30 -9.56 8.80 -17.03
C PRO A 30 -8.97 8.93 -15.64
N ILE A 31 -8.61 10.16 -15.27
CA ILE A 31 -8.06 10.49 -13.95
C ILE A 31 -9.04 11.40 -13.21
N LEU A 32 -9.05 11.28 -11.89
CA LEU A 32 -9.80 12.17 -11.02
C LEU A 32 -8.87 13.26 -10.48
N GLY A 33 -9.39 14.49 -10.42
CA GLY A 33 -8.71 15.58 -9.74
C GLY A 33 -8.61 15.33 -8.24
N LEU A 34 -7.69 16.04 -7.58
CA LEU A 34 -7.49 15.92 -6.13
C LEU A 34 -8.77 16.22 -5.34
N SER A 35 -9.43 17.34 -5.65
CA SER A 35 -10.68 17.75 -4.99
C SER A 35 -11.76 16.69 -5.11
N THR A 36 -12.06 16.24 -6.34
CA THR A 36 -13.03 15.19 -6.61
C THR A 36 -12.68 13.88 -5.88
N SER A 37 -11.39 13.54 -5.80
CA SER A 37 -10.94 12.33 -5.08
C SER A 37 -11.09 12.46 -3.57
N GLN A 38 -10.92 13.66 -3.01
CA GLN A 38 -11.17 13.95 -1.59
C GLN A 38 -12.67 13.94 -1.28
N ASP A 39 -13.49 14.57 -2.12
CA ASP A 39 -14.95 14.63 -1.97
C ASP A 39 -15.59 13.23 -2.07
N LEU A 40 -15.05 12.36 -2.93
CA LEU A 40 -15.45 10.94 -3.02
C LEU A 40 -14.92 10.08 -1.86
N GLY A 41 -14.04 10.61 -1.00
CA GLY A 41 -13.42 9.87 0.09
C GLY A 41 -12.45 8.78 -0.38
N ILE A 42 -11.92 8.90 -1.61
CA ILE A 42 -10.87 8.02 -2.15
C ILE A 42 -9.54 8.37 -1.49
N ILE A 43 -9.26 9.66 -1.33
CA ILE A 43 -8.05 10.19 -0.71
C ILE A 43 -8.43 10.93 0.57
N VAL A 44 -7.88 10.49 1.70
CA VAL A 44 -7.96 11.22 2.96
C VAL A 44 -6.64 11.94 3.19
N LEU A 45 -6.65 13.27 3.12
CA LEU A 45 -5.47 14.08 3.38
C LEU A 45 -5.39 14.40 4.88
N VAL A 46 -4.43 13.80 5.56
CA VAL A 46 -4.14 14.08 6.97
C VAL A 46 -3.09 15.19 7.03
N ASN A 47 -3.53 16.44 7.15
CA ASN A 47 -2.63 17.61 7.19
C ASN A 47 -1.96 17.80 8.55
N GLU A 48 -2.64 17.43 9.63
CA GLU A 48 -2.13 17.56 10.99
C GLU A 48 -2.57 16.36 11.83
N THR A 49 -1.63 15.76 12.55
CA THR A 49 -1.93 14.74 13.56
C THR A 49 -1.93 15.41 14.93
N ARG A 50 -3.09 15.48 15.59
CA ARG A 50 -3.18 15.90 16.99
C ARG A 50 -2.71 14.76 17.89
N ILE A 51 -1.41 14.68 18.12
CA ILE A 51 -0.85 13.75 19.09
C ILE A 51 -1.12 14.32 20.49
N VAL A 52 -2.04 13.70 21.23
CA VAL A 52 -2.40 14.12 22.59
C VAL A 52 -1.20 14.02 23.53
N SER A 53 -0.43 12.92 23.43
CA SER A 53 0.92 12.78 23.99
C SER A 53 1.64 11.62 23.30
N LYS A 54 2.98 11.69 23.26
CA LYS A 54 3.82 10.66 22.64
C LYS A 54 3.63 9.30 23.31
N GLU A 55 3.55 9.32 24.64
CA GLU A 55 3.45 8.13 25.48
C GLU A 55 2.11 7.42 25.25
N LYS A 56 1.02 8.20 25.17
CA LYS A 56 -0.31 7.66 24.88
C LYS A 56 -0.34 7.01 23.49
N PHE A 57 0.19 7.70 22.48
CA PHE A 57 0.25 7.19 21.12
C PHE A 57 1.03 5.87 21.03
N LEU A 58 2.21 5.81 21.65
CA LEU A 58 3.03 4.59 21.70
C LEU A 58 2.33 3.45 22.45
N SER A 59 1.63 3.76 23.54
CA SER A 59 0.89 2.75 24.32
C SER A 59 -0.31 2.19 23.55
N GLU A 60 -1.04 3.02 22.81
CA GLU A 60 -2.21 2.61 22.01
C GLU A 60 -1.80 1.77 20.79
N HIS A 61 -0.60 1.98 20.26
CA HIS A 61 -0.08 1.32 19.07
C HIS A 61 1.14 0.44 19.38
N ALA A 62 1.18 -0.13 20.60
CA ALA A 62 2.33 -0.89 21.08
C ALA A 62 2.69 -2.07 20.16
N ASN A 63 1.72 -2.66 19.48
CA ASN A 63 1.91 -3.74 18.51
C ASN A 63 2.71 -3.34 17.25
N ILE A 64 2.70 -2.05 16.88
CA ILE A 64 3.46 -1.52 15.75
C ILE A 64 4.93 -1.32 16.14
N PHE A 65 5.16 -0.90 17.40
CA PHE A 65 6.47 -0.47 17.88
C PHE A 65 7.25 -1.53 18.66
N ASN A 66 6.62 -2.67 18.98
CA ASN A 66 7.25 -3.76 19.74
C ASN A 66 7.22 -5.08 18.97
N GLY A 67 8.32 -5.83 19.07
CA GLY A 67 8.50 -7.10 18.38
C GLY A 67 8.94 -6.94 16.92
N LEU A 68 9.00 -8.05 16.21
CA LEU A 68 9.37 -8.09 14.78
C LEU A 68 8.16 -7.88 13.86
N GLY A 69 6.94 -7.96 14.41
CA GLY A 69 5.70 -8.08 13.67
C GLY A 69 5.49 -9.50 13.11
N CYS A 70 4.24 -9.82 12.78
CA CYS A 70 3.88 -11.05 12.07
C CYS A 70 2.74 -10.70 11.12
N PHE A 71 2.85 -11.11 9.85
CA PHE A 71 1.73 -10.99 8.93
C PHE A 71 0.66 -12.02 9.29
N PRO A 72 -0.63 -11.64 9.33
CA PRO A 72 -1.71 -12.57 9.64
C PRO A 72 -1.97 -13.58 8.52
N ASP A 73 -1.52 -13.25 7.30
CA ASP A 73 -1.77 -14.04 6.11
C ASP A 73 -0.70 -15.11 5.91
N GLU A 74 -1.11 -16.28 5.40
CA GLU A 74 -0.20 -17.34 5.01
C GLU A 74 0.48 -17.02 3.67
N CYS A 75 1.81 -17.19 3.61
CA CYS A 75 2.56 -17.04 2.38
C CYS A 75 2.52 -18.32 1.55
N ASN A 76 1.77 -18.32 0.45
CA ASN A 76 1.77 -19.41 -0.51
C ASN A 76 2.92 -19.22 -1.52
N ILE A 77 3.88 -20.16 -1.55
CA ILE A 77 5.03 -20.16 -2.46
C ILE A 77 4.83 -21.26 -3.50
N GLU A 78 4.50 -20.87 -4.72
CA GLU A 78 4.27 -21.80 -5.83
C GLU A 78 5.54 -22.00 -6.66
N LEU A 79 5.82 -23.27 -7.01
CA LEU A 79 6.94 -23.64 -7.85
C LEU A 79 6.48 -23.77 -9.32
N LYS A 80 7.37 -23.42 -10.25
CA LYS A 80 7.15 -23.68 -11.68
C LYS A 80 7.06 -25.20 -11.93
N SER A 81 6.24 -25.62 -12.88
CA SER A 81 6.14 -27.02 -13.29
C SER A 81 7.50 -27.57 -13.72
N GLY A 82 7.86 -28.76 -13.23
CA GLY A 82 9.14 -29.42 -13.56
C GLY A 82 10.34 -28.95 -12.74
N THR A 83 10.14 -28.18 -11.66
CA THR A 83 11.23 -27.76 -10.76
C THR A 83 11.81 -28.96 -10.00
N ILE A 84 13.14 -29.06 -9.97
CA ILE A 84 13.86 -30.12 -9.25
C ILE A 84 14.44 -29.55 -7.94
N PRO A 85 14.20 -30.17 -6.78
CA PRO A 85 14.80 -29.75 -5.51
C PRO A 85 16.32 -29.78 -5.57
N LYS A 86 16.97 -28.70 -5.10
CA LYS A 86 18.43 -28.59 -5.06
C LYS A 86 18.93 -28.69 -3.62
N CYS A 87 19.77 -29.68 -3.35
CA CYS A 87 20.52 -29.75 -2.09
C CYS A 87 21.71 -28.78 -2.15
N CYS A 88 21.74 -27.80 -1.24
CA CYS A 88 22.84 -26.85 -1.08
C CYS A 88 23.49 -27.06 0.30
N PRO A 89 24.66 -27.71 0.40
CA PRO A 89 25.32 -27.95 1.67
C PRO A 89 25.75 -26.64 2.34
N ALA A 90 25.74 -26.63 3.67
CA ALA A 90 26.13 -25.46 4.47
C ALA A 90 27.57 -25.01 4.13
N ARG A 91 27.76 -23.70 3.92
CA ARG A 91 29.08 -23.14 3.61
C ARG A 91 29.95 -23.02 4.86
N ARG A 92 31.26 -23.14 4.68
CA ARG A 92 32.25 -22.95 5.77
C ARG A 92 32.17 -21.50 6.27
N VAL A 93 31.87 -21.34 7.55
CA VAL A 93 31.85 -20.05 8.25
C VAL A 93 33.23 -19.82 8.91
N PRO A 94 33.86 -18.64 8.73
CA PRO A 94 35.08 -18.27 9.44
C PRO A 94 34.94 -18.43 10.96
N LEU A 95 35.99 -18.92 11.63
CA LEU A 95 35.96 -19.20 13.07
C LEU A 95 35.48 -17.99 13.91
N LYS A 96 35.94 -16.77 13.56
CA LYS A 96 35.54 -15.52 14.22
C LYS A 96 34.04 -15.20 14.17
N LEU A 97 33.32 -15.73 13.19
CA LEU A 97 31.88 -15.47 13.00
C LEU A 97 31.01 -16.57 13.59
N ARG A 98 31.58 -17.72 13.99
CA ARG A 98 30.80 -18.86 14.46
C ARG A 98 29.98 -18.54 15.70
N ASP A 99 30.54 -17.81 16.66
CA ASP A 99 29.82 -17.53 17.91
C ASP A 99 28.63 -16.58 17.74
N ARG A 100 28.62 -15.77 16.67
CA ARG A 100 27.51 -14.87 16.33
C ARG A 100 26.39 -15.53 15.53
N LEU A 101 26.66 -16.71 14.96
CA LEU A 101 25.79 -17.43 14.04
C LEU A 101 25.29 -18.75 14.65
N LYS A 102 25.58 -18.99 15.93
CA LYS A 102 25.01 -20.08 16.73
C LYS A 102 23.54 -19.80 17.04
#